data_AF-A0A5S3YX56-F1
#
_entry.id   AF-A0A5S3YX56-F1
#
_cell.length_a   1.000
_cell.length_b   1.000
_cell.length_c   1.000
_cell.angle_alpha   90.00
_cell.angle_beta   90.00
_cell.angle_gamma   90.00
#
_symmetry.space_group_name_H-M   'P 1'
#
loop_
_entity.id
_entity.type
_entity.pdbx_description
1 polymer ?
#
loop_
_entity_poly.entity_id
_entity_poly.type
_entity_poly.pdbx_seq_one_letter_code
_entity_poly.pdbx_strand_id
1 'polypeptide(L)'
;KPEEYQTFWNEFGQVIKEGPAEDSANKEAIAKLLRFSSTHTDEVTQNVSLEQYVERMKEGQDKIYYVVADSFEAAKSSPHLEIFRKK
;
A
#
# COMPACT_ATOMS: atom_id res chain seq x y z
N LYS A 1 5.16 17.66 0.17
CA LYS A 1 4.51 18.14 -1.07
C LYS A 1 3.91 16.93 -1.80
N PRO A 2 2.60 16.67 -1.66
CA PRO A 2 1.99 15.41 -2.10
C PRO A 2 2.12 15.12 -3.60
N GLU A 3 1.89 16.11 -4.45
CA GLU A 3 1.96 15.95 -5.92
C GLU A 3 3.39 15.63 -6.38
N GLU A 4 4.39 16.39 -5.92
CA GLU A 4 5.81 16.12 -6.22
C GLU A 4 6.23 14.72 -5.74
N TYR A 5 5.73 14.29 -4.57
CA TYR A 5 6.00 12.95 -4.05
C TYR A 5 5.32 11.87 -4.88
N GLN A 6 4.10 12.11 -5.37
CA GLN A 6 3.43 11.17 -6.27
C GLN A 6 4.21 11.01 -7.57
N THR A 7 4.75 12.10 -8.13
CA THR A 7 5.65 12.03 -9.29
C THR A 7 6.89 11.20 -8.97
N PHE A 8 7.56 11.47 -7.85
CA PHE A 8 8.69 10.65 -7.39
C PHE A 8 8.32 9.16 -7.27
N TRP A 9 7.16 8.85 -6.70
CA TRP A 9 6.70 7.47 -6.53
C TRP A 9 6.40 6.78 -7.86
N ASN A 10 5.80 7.50 -8.82
CA ASN A 10 5.50 6.95 -10.13
C ASN A 10 6.78 6.57 -10.89
N GLU A 11 7.84 7.38 -10.77
CA GLU A 11 9.13 7.14 -11.44
C GLU A 11 10.00 6.10 -10.71
N PHE A 12 10.08 6.17 -9.37
CA PHE A 12 11.08 5.42 -8.59
C PHE A 12 10.49 4.39 -7.62
N GLY A 13 9.16 4.31 -7.46
CA GLY A 13 8.51 3.49 -6.45
C GLY A 13 8.81 1.99 -6.55
N GLN A 14 9.11 1.48 -7.75
CA GLN A 14 9.54 0.09 -7.92
C GLN A 14 10.92 -0.17 -7.31
N VAL A 15 11.89 0.72 -7.56
CA VAL A 15 13.25 0.61 -7.00
C VAL A 15 13.22 0.77 -5.47
N ILE A 16 12.41 1.70 -4.96
CA ILE A 16 12.27 1.89 -3.50
C ILE A 16 11.75 0.62 -2.79
N LYS A 17 10.98 -0.24 -3.48
CA LYS A 17 10.47 -1.50 -2.90
C LYS A 17 11.56 -2.56 -2.69
N GLU A 18 12.75 -2.41 -3.27
CA GLU A 18 13.90 -3.29 -3.01
C GLU A 18 14.51 -2.98 -1.62
N GLY A 19 14.43 -1.72 -1.19
CA GLY A 19 15.03 -1.21 0.04
C GLY A 19 14.75 -2.00 1.33
N PRO A 20 13.50 -2.41 1.65
CA PRO A 20 13.24 -3.18 2.87
C PRO A 20 13.95 -4.53 2.95
N ALA A 21 14.33 -5.11 1.81
CA ALA A 21 15.08 -6.36 1.72
C ALA A 21 16.60 -6.13 1.73
N GLU A 22 17.07 -5.05 1.10
CA GLU A 22 18.50 -4.74 0.95
C GLU A 22 19.09 -3.97 2.14
N ASP A 23 18.31 -3.08 2.76
CA ASP A 23 18.73 -2.23 3.86
C ASP A 23 17.82 -2.45 5.08
N SER A 24 18.09 -3.55 5.78
CA SER A 24 17.36 -3.90 7.00
C SER A 24 17.53 -2.87 8.12
N ALA A 25 18.63 -2.10 8.14
CA ALA A 25 18.89 -1.09 9.17
C ALA A 25 17.95 0.12 9.02
N ASN A 26 17.60 0.48 7.79
CA ASN A 26 16.67 1.58 7.50
C ASN A 26 15.25 1.14 7.14
N LYS A 27 14.92 -0.15 7.35
CA LYS A 27 13.63 -0.75 6.97
C LYS A 27 12.41 0.07 7.40
N GLU A 28 12.38 0.58 8.64
CA GLU A 28 11.25 1.38 9.12
C GLU A 28 11.13 2.74 8.42
N ALA A 29 12.26 3.41 8.17
CA ALA A 29 12.27 4.67 7.44
C ALA A 29 11.81 4.45 6.00
N ILE A 30 12.29 3.40 5.35
CA ILE A 30 11.90 3.02 3.98
C ILE A 30 10.41 2.67 3.93
N ALA A 31 9.89 1.93 4.90
CA ALA A 31 8.48 1.57 4.96
C ALA A 31 7.54 2.80 4.96
N LYS A 32 7.93 3.90 5.61
CA LYS A 32 7.18 5.17 5.60
C LYS A 32 7.14 5.85 4.23
N LEU A 33 8.12 5.57 3.37
CA LEU A 33 8.18 6.10 2.01
C LEU A 33 7.26 5.35 1.04
N LEU A 34 6.90 4.11 1.34
CA LEU A 34 6.11 3.28 0.44
C LEU A 34 4.69 3.86 0.22
N ARG A 35 4.18 3.71 -1.00
CA ARG A 35 2.80 4.01 -1.36
C ARG A 35 2.13 2.80 -2.01
N PHE A 36 0.83 2.68 -1.80
CA PHE A 36 0.04 1.54 -2.25
C PHE A 36 -1.29 2.01 -2.83
N SER A 37 -1.88 1.18 -3.69
CA SER A 37 -3.31 1.24 -3.99
C SER A 37 -4.04 0.52 -2.86
N SER A 38 -5.25 0.96 -2.53
CA SER A 38 -6.06 0.38 -1.47
C SER A 38 -7.53 0.34 -1.89
N THR A 39 -8.26 -0.64 -1.36
CA THR A 39 -9.72 -0.71 -1.44
C THR A 39 -10.44 0.51 -0.84
N HIS A 40 -9.73 1.39 -0.14
CA HIS A 40 -10.30 2.64 0.34
C HIS A 40 -10.51 3.67 -0.78
N THR A 41 -9.59 3.74 -1.74
CA THR A 41 -9.70 4.62 -2.91
C THR A 41 -10.33 3.89 -4.10
N ASP A 42 -10.17 2.55 -4.17
CA ASP A 42 -10.62 1.71 -5.28
C ASP A 42 -10.07 2.16 -6.66
N GLU A 43 -8.92 2.86 -6.63
CA GLU A 43 -8.18 3.38 -7.77
C GLU A 43 -6.82 2.68 -7.93
N VAL A 44 -6.32 2.62 -9.18
CA VAL A 44 -4.99 2.08 -9.49
C VAL A 44 -3.85 2.92 -8.91
N THR A 45 -4.11 4.22 -8.68
CA THR A 45 -3.13 5.17 -8.16
C THR A 45 -2.58 4.70 -6.81
N GLN A 46 -1.25 4.60 -6.71
CA GLN A 46 -0.57 4.24 -5.47
C GLN A 46 -0.26 5.51 -4.67
N ASN A 47 -1.24 5.99 -3.90
CA ASN A 47 -1.14 7.22 -3.11
C ASN A 47 -1.37 7.02 -1.60
N VAL A 48 -1.60 5.78 -1.16
CA VAL A 48 -1.85 5.45 0.25
C VAL A 48 -0.55 5.05 0.95
N SER A 49 -0.19 5.71 2.05
CA SER A 49 0.92 5.28 2.93
C SER A 49 0.48 4.21 3.94
N LEU A 50 1.46 3.50 4.54
CA LEU A 50 1.18 2.59 5.65
C LEU A 50 0.61 3.32 6.87
N GLU A 51 1.08 4.55 7.14
CA GLU A 51 0.55 5.38 8.24
C GLU A 51 -0.93 5.71 8.02
N GLN A 52 -1.30 6.14 6.81
CA GLN A 52 -2.69 6.39 6.44
C GLN A 52 -3.57 5.14 6.51
N TYR A 53 -3.00 3.95 6.31
CA TYR A 53 -3.72 2.69 6.52
C TYR A 53 -3.95 2.45 8.01
N VAL A 54 -2.93 2.63 8.85
CA VAL A 54 -3.00 2.44 10.31
C VAL A 54 -4.01 3.38 10.95
N GLU A 55 -4.03 4.66 10.55
CA GLU A 55 -4.97 5.67 11.05
C GLU A 55 -6.45 5.30 10.84
N ARG A 56 -6.76 4.45 9.86
CA ARG A 56 -8.12 4.02 9.53
C ARG A 56 -8.42 2.57 9.87
N MET A 57 -7.53 1.88 10.58
CA MET A 57 -7.77 0.51 11.03
C MET A 57 -9.02 0.45 11.92
N LYS A 58 -9.86 -0.57 11.70
CA LYS A 58 -11.08 -0.76 12.50
C LYS A 58 -10.74 -1.29 13.88
N GLU A 59 -11.63 -1.08 14.83
CA GLU A 59 -11.49 -1.66 16.17
C GLU A 59 -11.33 -3.18 16.09
N GLY A 60 -10.38 -3.74 16.84
CA GLY A 60 -10.06 -5.16 16.82
C GLY A 60 -9.24 -5.63 15.61
N GLN A 61 -8.88 -4.74 14.68
CA GLN A 61 -7.93 -5.04 13.62
C GLN A 61 -6.49 -4.90 14.14
N ASP A 62 -5.71 -5.98 14.08
CA ASP A 62 -4.32 -6.05 14.56
C ASP A 62 -3.30 -6.21 13.41
N LYS A 63 -3.78 -6.33 12.18
CA LYS A 63 -2.99 -6.65 10.98
C LYS A 63 -3.28 -5.70 9.83
N ILE A 64 -2.26 -5.48 9.00
CA ILE A 64 -2.41 -4.86 7.68
C ILE A 64 -2.70 -5.96 6.68
N TYR A 65 -3.87 -5.90 6.04
CA TYR A 65 -4.28 -6.83 5.00
C TYR A 65 -3.84 -6.33 3.62
N TYR A 66 -3.30 -7.24 2.81
CA TYR A 66 -2.89 -6.96 1.44
C TYR A 66 -3.25 -8.13 0.52
N VAL A 67 -3.26 -7.86 -0.78
CA VAL A 67 -3.42 -8.87 -1.84
C VAL A 67 -2.38 -8.62 -2.92
N VAL A 68 -1.86 -9.69 -3.50
CA VAL A 68 -0.92 -9.66 -4.63
C VAL A 68 -1.60 -10.34 -5.81
N ALA A 69 -1.56 -9.71 -6.97
CA ALA A 69 -2.08 -10.23 -8.22
C ALA A 69 -1.32 -9.62 -9.40
N ASP A 70 -1.46 -10.21 -10.58
CA ASP A 70 -0.76 -9.77 -11.80
C ASP A 70 -1.23 -8.40 -12.32
N SER A 71 -2.42 -7.95 -11.90
CA SER A 71 -2.97 -6.64 -12.26
C SER A 71 -3.84 -6.05 -11.15
N PHE A 72 -4.02 -4.74 -11.19
CA PHE A 72 -4.93 -4.05 -10.29
C PHE A 72 -6.37 -4.58 -10.38
N GLU A 73 -6.87 -4.84 -11.59
CA GLU A 73 -8.22 -5.38 -11.78
C GLU A 73 -8.37 -6.79 -11.20
N ALA A 74 -7.35 -7.64 -11.33
CA ALA A 74 -7.34 -8.96 -10.71
C ALA A 74 -7.31 -8.87 -9.18
N ALA A 75 -6.52 -7.96 -8.61
CA ALA A 75 -6.51 -7.70 -7.18
C ALA A 75 -7.88 -7.18 -6.69
N LYS A 76 -8.46 -6.20 -7.38
CA LYS A 76 -9.74 -5.55 -7.02
C LYS A 76 -10.95 -6.49 -7.08
N SER A 77 -10.94 -7.42 -8.03
CA SER A 77 -11.99 -8.42 -8.24
C SER A 77 -11.77 -9.72 -7.45
N SER A 78 -10.71 -9.81 -6.65
CA SER A 78 -10.39 -11.01 -5.88
C SER A 78 -11.54 -11.39 -4.92
N PRO A 79 -12.03 -12.64 -4.94
CA PRO A 79 -13.10 -13.11 -4.06
C PRO A 79 -12.67 -13.09 -2.58
N HIS A 80 -11.36 -13.14 -2.31
CA HIS A 80 -10.82 -13.04 -0.94
C HIS A 80 -11.08 -11.67 -0.28
N LEU A 81 -11.40 -10.63 -1.06
CA LEU A 81 -11.73 -9.31 -0.52
C LEU A 81 -13.16 -9.20 0.02
N GLU A 82 -14.08 -10.11 -0.35
CA GLU A 82 -15.50 -10.00 0.04
C GLU A 82 -15.71 -9.97 1.55
N ILE A 83 -14.94 -10.76 2.31
CA ILE A 83 -15.04 -10.79 3.77
C ILE A 83 -14.59 -9.48 4.41
N PHE A 84 -13.61 -8.79 3.80
CA PHE A 84 -13.08 -7.52 4.30
C PHE A 84 -13.95 -6.33 3.91
N ARG A 85 -14.69 -6.40 2.78
CA ARG A 85 -15.68 -5.39 2.40
C ARG A 85 -16.95 -5.43 3.25
N LYS A 86 -17.27 -6.60 3.84
CA LYS A 86 -18.43 -6.79 4.73
C LYS A 86 -18.16 -6.38 6.18
N LYS A 87 -16.89 -6.27 6.58
CA LYS A 87 -16.44 -5.82 7.90
C LYS A 87 -16.27 -4.30 7.91
#